data_AF-A0A1F3TR69-F1
#
_entry.id   AF-A0A1F3TR69-F1
#
_cell.length_a   1.000
_cell.length_b   1.000
_cell.length_c   1.000
_cell.angle_alpha   90.00
_cell.angle_beta   90.00
_cell.angle_gamma   90.00
#
_symmetry.space_group_name_H-M   'P 1'
#
loop_
_entity.id
_entity.type
_entity.pdbx_description
1 polymer ?
#
loop_
_entity_poly.entity_id
_entity_poly.type
_entity_poly.pdbx_seq_one_letter_code
_entity_poly.pdbx_strand_id
1 'polypeptide(L)'
;MSKRKVPVSKRTASRALERPTESVDSDVPAHITNDVVRFLGISLAGGKSDKACVALIEYYPKNKKIFLSRLFEKLKSEEKISVDLKIHDLIDQNKETLEYVAFDIPWNLPACLTCVRRCPGYENCNEEHIQWMWNYHDEKLKKKKPKKIFTPYTQRCVEMYFSSELEETFTLHHAMGSNSAPLLARAQFIKKRLDPNLKCIEVNPGLTLWRVGQMMNMMKSQLRNHRAAFGGDESRKQFLHNLNEKNLTFIYHQDMKQMIENSHAFEAFLCALTGFLKYKDLTESRPKNFPKQEDWIEFPKENIKVKDFE
;
A
#
# COMPACT_ATOMS: atom_id res chain seq x y z
N MET A 1 -46.36 7.45 -24.07
CA MET A 1 -46.91 7.99 -22.81
C MET A 1 -45.78 8.53 -21.94
N SER A 2 -45.93 9.81 -21.57
CA SER A 2 -45.29 10.59 -20.49
C SER A 2 -43.75 10.62 -20.34
N LYS A 3 -43.12 11.62 -20.96
CA LYS A 3 -41.83 12.19 -20.53
C LYS A 3 -42.09 13.06 -19.28
N ARG A 4 -41.63 12.63 -18.11
CA ARG A 4 -41.67 13.46 -16.89
C ARG A 4 -40.71 14.65 -17.04
N LYS A 5 -41.26 15.87 -17.13
CA LYS A 5 -40.53 17.13 -16.95
C LYS A 5 -40.48 17.46 -15.45
N VAL A 6 -39.28 17.66 -14.91
CA VAL A 6 -39.07 18.18 -13.54
C VAL A 6 -39.15 19.71 -13.60
N PRO A 7 -39.85 20.39 -12.67
CA PRO A 7 -40.00 21.84 -12.71
C PRO A 7 -38.74 22.53 -12.16
N VAL A 8 -38.21 23.49 -12.92
CA VAL A 8 -37.13 24.39 -12.48
C VAL A 8 -37.74 25.46 -11.58
N SER A 9 -37.43 25.39 -10.28
CA SER A 9 -37.74 26.44 -9.32
C SER A 9 -36.83 27.64 -9.55
N LYS A 10 -37.43 28.80 -9.84
CA LYS A 10 -36.75 30.10 -9.90
C LYS A 10 -36.31 30.49 -8.49
N ARG A 11 -35.02 30.36 -8.18
CA ARG A 11 -34.43 30.98 -6.99
C ARG A 11 -34.04 32.42 -7.31
N THR A 12 -34.62 33.33 -6.52
CA THR A 12 -34.26 34.74 -6.40
C THR A 12 -32.80 34.89 -5.95
N ALA A 13 -32.07 35.78 -6.62
CA ALA A 13 -30.68 36.09 -6.28
C ALA A 13 -30.61 36.80 -4.91
N SER A 14 -30.03 36.12 -3.93
CA SER A 14 -29.65 36.73 -2.65
C SER A 14 -28.25 37.33 -2.77
N ARG A 15 -28.20 38.65 -2.62
CA ARG A 15 -27.05 39.55 -2.53
C ARG A 15 -25.84 38.96 -1.79
N ALA A 16 -24.69 38.92 -2.45
CA ALA A 16 -23.41 38.53 -1.87
C ALA A 16 -22.99 39.52 -0.77
N LEU A 17 -22.66 38.99 0.41
CA LEU A 17 -21.96 39.70 1.48
C LEU A 17 -20.47 39.37 1.32
N GLU A 18 -19.71 40.35 0.84
CA GLU A 18 -18.25 40.32 0.86
C GLU A 18 -17.76 40.20 2.31
N ARG A 19 -16.84 39.26 2.56
CA ARG A 19 -16.05 39.21 3.79
C ARG A 19 -14.57 39.35 3.44
N PRO A 20 -13.78 39.96 4.34
CA PRO A 20 -12.45 40.46 4.02
C PRO A 20 -11.46 39.32 3.79
N THR A 21 -10.58 39.55 2.84
CA THR A 21 -9.38 38.76 2.56
C THR A 21 -8.39 38.89 3.72
N GLU A 22 -8.26 37.84 4.54
CA GLU A 22 -7.08 37.64 5.39
C GLU A 22 -6.20 36.58 4.72
N SER A 23 -5.06 37.06 4.21
CA SER A 23 -3.95 36.25 3.72
C SER A 23 -3.30 35.53 4.90
N VAL A 24 -3.52 34.22 5.00
CA VAL A 24 -2.71 33.36 5.85
C VAL A 24 -1.44 33.04 5.06
N ASP A 25 -0.36 33.75 5.41
CA ASP A 25 0.99 33.44 4.96
C ASP A 25 1.30 31.97 5.31
N SER A 26 1.37 31.15 4.26
CA SER A 26 1.92 29.81 4.34
C SER A 26 3.38 29.92 3.94
N ASP A 27 4.22 30.23 4.92
CA ASP A 27 5.68 30.10 4.82
C ASP A 27 6.06 28.61 4.74
N VAL A 28 5.74 28.00 3.60
CA VAL A 28 6.45 26.83 3.11
C VAL A 28 7.63 27.39 2.33
N PRO A 29 8.89 27.12 2.71
CA PRO A 29 10.03 27.63 1.96
C PRO A 29 9.98 27.11 0.52
N ALA A 30 9.58 27.99 -0.39
CA ALA A 30 9.74 27.81 -1.81
C ALA A 30 11.24 27.92 -2.14
N HIS A 31 11.70 27.04 -3.02
CA HIS A 31 13.06 26.91 -3.55
C HIS A 31 14.05 26.08 -2.71
N ILE A 32 13.81 24.77 -2.72
CA ILE A 32 14.91 23.80 -2.85
C ILE A 32 14.71 23.04 -4.15
N THR A 33 15.31 23.52 -5.24
CA THR A 33 15.55 22.72 -6.46
C THR A 33 16.70 21.74 -6.18
N ASN A 34 16.50 20.84 -5.22
CA ASN A 34 17.30 19.62 -5.08
C ASN A 34 16.48 18.47 -5.64
N ASP A 35 17.15 17.51 -6.28
CA ASP A 35 16.57 16.29 -6.84
C ASP A 35 15.82 15.49 -5.75
N VAL A 36 14.58 15.90 -5.45
CA VAL A 36 13.72 15.20 -4.50
C VAL A 36 13.13 13.99 -5.20
N VAL A 37 13.20 12.84 -4.53
CA VAL A 37 12.59 11.61 -5.00
C VAL A 37 11.41 11.29 -4.09
N ARG A 38 10.23 11.11 -4.69
CA ARG A 38 8.98 10.92 -3.96
C ARG A 38 8.49 9.48 -4.05
N PHE A 39 7.86 9.03 -2.97
CA PHE A 39 7.23 7.73 -2.86
C PHE A 39 5.84 7.90 -2.28
N LEU A 40 4.83 7.40 -2.99
CA LEU A 40 3.44 7.54 -2.58
C LEU A 40 2.93 6.18 -2.15
N GLY A 41 2.49 6.08 -0.90
CA GLY A 41 1.91 4.87 -0.34
C GLY A 41 0.40 5.02 -0.20
N ILE A 42 -0.34 3.97 -0.56
CA ILE A 42 -1.80 3.94 -0.56
C ILE A 42 -2.23 2.77 0.30
N SER A 43 -2.96 3.07 1.37
CA SER A 43 -3.77 2.06 2.05
C SER A 43 -5.19 2.12 1.54
N LEU A 44 -5.59 1.10 0.77
CA LEU A 44 -6.93 1.04 0.19
C LEU A 44 -7.94 0.45 1.18
N ALA A 45 -9.14 1.01 1.13
CA ALA A 45 -10.31 0.50 1.83
C ALA A 45 -11.46 0.26 0.85
N GLY A 46 -12.63 -0.20 1.33
CA GLY A 46 -13.78 -0.39 0.46
C GLY A 46 -14.18 0.92 -0.22
N GLY A 47 -14.59 0.88 -1.49
CA GLY A 47 -14.87 2.09 -2.30
C GLY A 47 -15.99 2.99 -1.76
N LYS A 48 -16.82 2.49 -0.83
CA LYS A 48 -17.86 3.26 -0.12
C LYS A 48 -17.44 3.70 1.29
N SER A 49 -16.26 3.30 1.74
CA SER A 49 -15.73 3.70 3.05
C SER A 49 -14.85 4.93 2.92
N ASP A 50 -14.77 5.69 3.99
CA ASP A 50 -13.90 6.86 4.15
C ASP A 50 -12.60 6.49 4.88
N LYS A 51 -12.09 5.27 4.69
CA LYS A 51 -10.90 4.78 5.40
C LYS A 51 -9.62 4.82 4.58
N ALA A 52 -9.73 4.99 3.26
CA ALA A 52 -8.56 5.04 2.39
C ALA A 52 -7.67 6.21 2.77
N CYS A 53 -6.37 5.95 2.87
CA CYS A 53 -5.37 6.94 3.25
C CYS A 53 -4.21 6.93 2.25
N VAL A 54 -3.57 8.08 2.08
CA VAL A 54 -2.40 8.25 1.21
C VAL A 54 -1.30 8.96 1.99
N ALA A 55 -0.08 8.43 1.93
CA ALA A 55 1.10 9.05 2.51
C ALA A 55 2.13 9.36 1.40
N LEU A 56 2.73 10.53 1.47
CA LEU A 56 3.80 10.95 0.56
C LEU A 56 5.10 11.09 1.35
N ILE A 57 6.09 10.30 0.99
CA ILE A 57 7.44 10.40 1.53
C ILE A 57 8.35 11.06 0.50
N GLU A 58 9.18 11.98 0.97
CA GLU A 58 10.24 12.62 0.18
C GLU A 58 11.61 12.16 0.68
N TYR A 59 12.46 11.76 -0.26
CA TYR A 59 13.87 11.52 -0.03
C TYR A 59 14.70 12.62 -0.67
N TYR A 60 15.65 13.16 0.09
CA TYR A 60 16.61 14.18 -0.33
C TYR A 60 17.99 13.52 -0.46
N PRO A 61 18.43 13.10 -1.66
CA PRO A 61 19.65 12.31 -1.86
C PRO A 61 20.91 12.99 -1.35
N LYS A 62 21.01 14.31 -1.50
CA LYS A 62 22.17 15.10 -1.04
C LYS A 62 22.32 15.06 0.48
N ASN A 63 21.21 15.16 1.20
CA ASN A 63 21.19 15.22 2.66
C ASN A 63 21.02 13.85 3.31
N LYS A 64 20.68 12.83 2.53
CA LYS A 64 20.36 11.49 3.02
C LYS A 64 19.25 11.52 4.07
N LYS A 65 18.20 12.31 3.79
CA LYS A 65 17.07 12.53 4.70
C LYS A 65 15.76 12.14 4.07
N ILE A 66 14.91 11.53 4.88
CA ILE A 66 13.58 11.07 4.53
C ILE A 66 12.58 11.87 5.36
N PHE A 67 11.53 12.38 4.73
CA PHE A 67 10.46 13.14 5.37
C PHE A 67 9.11 12.55 5.00
N LEU A 68 8.20 12.43 5.97
CA LEU A 68 6.78 12.36 5.66
C LEU A 68 6.32 13.77 5.30
N SER A 69 6.13 14.06 4.01
CA SER A 69 5.80 15.41 3.55
C SER A 69 4.31 15.71 3.62
N ARG A 70 3.46 14.71 3.36
CA ARG A 70 2.00 14.84 3.38
C ARG A 70 1.34 13.54 3.81
N LEU A 71 0.30 13.67 4.62
CA LEU A 71 -0.57 12.57 5.01
C LEU A 71 -2.02 12.96 4.74
N PHE A 72 -2.70 12.19 3.90
CA PHE A 72 -4.11 12.38 3.56
C PHE A 72 -4.92 11.27 4.20
N GLU A 73 -5.69 11.63 5.22
CA GLU A 73 -6.55 10.70 5.92
C GLU A 73 -8.00 10.75 5.45
N LYS A 74 -8.67 9.64 5.66
CA LYS A 74 -10.13 9.50 5.55
C LYS A 74 -10.69 10.10 4.28
N LEU A 75 -10.12 9.71 3.14
CA LEU A 75 -10.54 10.24 1.86
C LEU A 75 -12.03 9.94 1.63
N LYS A 76 -12.82 11.00 1.43
CA LYS A 76 -14.27 10.96 1.21
C LYS A 76 -14.62 11.35 -0.21
N SER A 77 -15.71 10.77 -0.72
CA SER A 77 -16.33 11.26 -1.95
C SER A 77 -17.10 12.55 -1.65
N GLU A 78 -17.04 13.50 -2.56
CA GLU A 78 -17.72 14.80 -2.46
C GLU A 78 -18.47 15.04 -3.76
N GLU A 79 -19.80 15.12 -3.69
CA GLU A 79 -20.67 15.31 -4.86
C GLU A 79 -20.34 14.37 -6.04
N LYS A 80 -19.62 14.87 -7.05
CA LYS A 80 -19.20 14.15 -8.27
C LYS A 80 -17.72 13.74 -8.26
N ILE A 81 -17.00 14.01 -7.19
CA ILE A 81 -15.59 13.68 -6.99
C ILE A 81 -15.50 12.40 -6.17
N SER A 82 -15.05 11.32 -6.81
CA SER A 82 -14.81 10.04 -6.13
C SER A 82 -13.49 10.07 -5.35
N VAL A 83 -13.36 9.20 -4.35
CA VAL A 83 -12.08 8.97 -3.66
C VAL A 83 -11.00 8.53 -4.64
N ASP A 84 -11.34 7.72 -5.64
CA ASP A 84 -10.40 7.22 -6.64
C ASP A 84 -9.83 8.38 -7.48
N LEU A 85 -10.68 9.35 -7.85
CA LEU A 85 -10.23 10.57 -8.54
C LEU A 85 -9.28 11.39 -7.66
N LYS A 86 -9.57 11.53 -6.36
CA LYS A 86 -8.65 12.21 -5.43
C LYS A 86 -7.29 11.52 -5.36
N ILE A 87 -7.26 10.18 -5.38
CA ILE A 87 -6.00 9.40 -5.45
C ILE A 87 -5.26 9.69 -6.76
N HIS A 88 -5.97 9.72 -7.89
CA HIS A 88 -5.37 10.10 -9.19
C HIS A 88 -4.77 11.51 -9.13
N ASP A 89 -5.51 12.49 -8.64
CA ASP A 89 -5.05 13.88 -8.54
C ASP A 89 -3.79 13.99 -7.66
N LEU A 90 -3.72 13.25 -6.55
CA LEU A 90 -2.54 13.22 -5.69
C LEU A 90 -1.32 12.59 -6.38
N ILE A 91 -1.52 11.55 -7.18
CA ILE A 91 -0.44 10.93 -7.97
C ILE A 91 0.04 11.92 -9.05
N ASP A 92 -0.89 12.51 -9.80
CA ASP A 92 -0.59 13.41 -10.91
C ASP A 92 0.09 14.70 -10.45
N GLN A 93 -0.27 15.24 -9.29
CA GLN A 93 0.39 16.39 -8.67
C GLN A 93 1.88 16.15 -8.34
N ASN A 94 2.29 14.89 -8.18
CA ASN A 94 3.65 14.53 -7.78
C ASN A 94 4.45 13.81 -8.88
N LYS A 95 3.83 13.58 -10.05
CA LYS A 95 4.30 12.66 -11.10
C LYS A 95 5.75 12.88 -11.54
N GLU A 96 6.23 14.13 -11.58
CA GLU A 96 7.55 14.47 -12.12
C GLU A 96 8.71 13.92 -11.29
N THR A 97 8.48 13.75 -9.98
CA THR A 97 9.48 13.30 -9.00
C THR A 97 9.09 11.97 -8.35
N LEU A 98 7.96 11.40 -8.75
CA LEU A 98 7.37 10.22 -8.12
C LEU A 98 7.97 8.96 -8.73
N GLU A 99 8.74 8.25 -7.91
CA GLU A 99 9.44 7.04 -8.36
C GLU A 99 8.56 5.79 -8.25
N TYR A 100 7.81 5.66 -7.14
CA TYR A 100 6.91 4.52 -6.90
C TYR A 100 5.57 4.94 -6.32
N VAL A 101 4.52 4.27 -6.80
CA VAL A 101 3.21 4.19 -6.12
C VAL A 101 3.07 2.80 -5.50
N ALA A 102 2.99 2.75 -4.17
CA ALA A 102 2.92 1.52 -3.39
C ALA A 102 1.49 1.26 -2.90
N PHE A 103 0.94 0.08 -3.18
CA PHE A 103 -0.38 -0.33 -2.70
C PHE A 103 -0.25 -1.44 -1.65
N ASP A 104 -1.07 -1.39 -0.59
CA ASP A 104 -1.18 -2.44 0.44
C ASP A 104 -2.04 -3.65 0.03
N ILE A 105 -2.42 -3.73 -1.25
CA ILE A 105 -3.38 -4.69 -1.77
C ILE A 105 -2.97 -5.16 -3.18
N PRO A 106 -3.32 -6.39 -3.58
CA PRO A 106 -3.12 -6.84 -4.95
C PRO A 106 -3.88 -5.99 -5.95
N TRP A 107 -3.35 -5.83 -7.16
CA TRP A 107 -4.08 -5.23 -8.29
C TRP A 107 -4.06 -6.10 -9.55
N ASN A 108 -3.32 -7.20 -9.51
CA ASN A 108 -3.26 -8.19 -10.58
C ASN A 108 -4.08 -9.41 -10.14
N LEU A 109 -4.88 -9.92 -11.08
CA LEU A 109 -5.66 -11.14 -10.86
C LEU A 109 -4.71 -12.35 -10.80
N PRO A 110 -5.05 -13.41 -10.05
CA PRO A 110 -4.37 -14.69 -10.14
C PRO A 110 -4.20 -15.15 -11.58
N ALA A 111 -3.05 -15.75 -11.92
CA ALA A 111 -2.70 -16.12 -13.29
C ALA A 111 -3.73 -17.03 -13.96
N CYS A 112 -4.41 -17.91 -13.20
CA CYS A 112 -5.49 -18.74 -13.72
C CYS A 112 -6.72 -17.95 -14.21
N LEU A 113 -6.98 -16.76 -13.66
CA LEU A 113 -8.11 -15.91 -14.09
C LEU A 113 -7.79 -15.06 -15.33
N THR A 114 -6.50 -14.91 -15.67
CA THR A 114 -6.05 -14.21 -16.87
C THR A 114 -5.60 -15.16 -17.98
N CYS A 115 -5.56 -16.46 -17.70
CA CYS A 115 -5.18 -17.49 -18.66
C CYS A 115 -6.17 -17.56 -19.83
N VAL A 116 -5.65 -17.49 -21.06
CA VAL A 116 -6.45 -17.53 -22.30
C VAL A 116 -6.62 -18.95 -22.86
N ARG A 117 -5.91 -19.93 -22.31
CA ARG A 117 -5.94 -21.33 -22.78
C ARG A 117 -7.17 -22.04 -22.22
N ARG A 118 -7.66 -23.07 -22.92
CA ARG A 118 -8.68 -23.97 -22.37
C ARG A 118 -8.10 -24.69 -21.15
N CYS A 119 -8.68 -24.46 -19.98
CA CYS A 119 -8.19 -25.01 -18.73
C CYS A 119 -8.40 -26.54 -18.68
N PRO A 120 -7.35 -27.36 -18.48
CA PRO A 120 -7.46 -28.81 -18.31
C PRO A 120 -7.79 -29.23 -16.86
N GLY A 121 -8.05 -28.26 -15.97
CA GLY A 121 -8.03 -28.45 -14.51
C GLY A 121 -6.62 -28.24 -13.96
N TYR A 122 -6.50 -27.65 -12.76
CA TYR A 122 -5.18 -27.40 -12.18
C TYR A 122 -4.49 -28.69 -11.72
N GLU A 123 -5.20 -29.82 -11.67
CA GLU A 123 -4.69 -31.17 -11.48
C GLU A 123 -3.82 -31.65 -12.64
N ASN A 124 -4.10 -31.17 -13.87
CA ASN A 124 -3.41 -31.58 -15.11
C ASN A 124 -2.71 -30.41 -15.82
N CYS A 125 -2.60 -29.26 -15.16
CA CYS A 125 -2.06 -28.05 -15.76
C CYS A 125 -0.53 -28.00 -15.62
N ASN A 126 0.16 -27.73 -16.73
CA ASN A 126 1.62 -27.63 -16.82
C ASN A 126 2.12 -26.18 -16.83
N GLU A 127 1.27 -25.20 -16.48
CA GLU A 127 1.72 -23.82 -16.32
C GLU A 127 2.65 -23.72 -15.11
N GLU A 128 3.70 -22.89 -15.24
CA GLU A 128 4.78 -22.75 -14.25
C GLU A 128 4.24 -22.47 -12.84
N HIS A 129 3.26 -21.56 -12.72
CA HIS A 129 2.65 -21.21 -11.44
C HIS A 129 1.89 -22.38 -10.81
N ILE A 130 1.18 -23.19 -11.59
CA ILE A 130 0.47 -24.36 -11.07
C ILE A 130 1.44 -25.44 -10.62
N GLN A 131 2.47 -25.72 -11.41
CA GLN A 131 3.51 -26.68 -11.04
C GLN A 131 4.21 -26.26 -9.75
N TRP A 132 4.52 -24.96 -9.62
CA TRP A 132 5.08 -24.41 -8.40
C TRP A 132 4.15 -24.58 -7.19
N MET A 133 2.86 -24.26 -7.34
CA MET A 133 1.88 -24.41 -6.25
C MET A 133 1.73 -25.86 -5.81
N TRP A 134 1.76 -26.83 -6.74
CA TRP A 134 1.76 -28.26 -6.41
C TRP A 134 3.03 -28.69 -5.68
N ASN A 135 4.20 -28.32 -6.19
CA ASN A 135 5.48 -28.63 -5.54
C ASN A 135 5.50 -28.07 -4.10
N TYR A 136 5.11 -26.81 -3.95
CA TYR A 136 5.00 -26.18 -2.63
C TYR A 136 3.98 -26.90 -1.73
N HIS A 137 2.79 -27.25 -2.24
CA HIS A 137 1.76 -27.97 -1.49
C HIS A 137 2.27 -29.33 -1.01
N ASP A 138 2.96 -30.05 -1.89
CA ASP A 138 3.51 -31.36 -1.64
C ASP A 138 4.62 -31.33 -0.58
N GLU A 139 5.50 -30.34 -0.62
CA GLU A 139 6.59 -30.20 0.35
C GLU A 139 6.12 -29.72 1.73
N LYS A 140 5.26 -28.70 1.75
CA LYS A 140 4.97 -27.90 2.97
C LYS A 140 3.59 -28.16 3.55
N LEU A 141 2.58 -28.40 2.71
CA LEU A 141 1.18 -28.50 3.14
C LEU A 141 0.68 -29.94 3.29
N LYS A 142 1.31 -30.95 2.65
CA LYS A 142 1.02 -32.38 2.91
C LYS A 142 1.10 -32.75 4.39
N LYS A 143 1.98 -32.07 5.15
CA LYS A 143 2.19 -32.31 6.59
C LYS A 143 1.10 -31.67 7.47
N LYS A 144 0.31 -30.70 6.97
CA LYS A 144 -0.73 -30.00 7.75
C LYS A 144 -2.07 -30.73 7.67
N LYS A 145 -2.80 -30.78 8.79
CA LYS A 145 -4.20 -31.27 8.88
C LYS A 145 -5.14 -30.11 9.27
N PRO A 146 -6.30 -29.93 8.61
CA PRO A 146 -6.81 -30.68 7.46
C PRO A 146 -6.07 -30.36 6.15
N LYS A 147 -6.00 -31.34 5.24
CA LYS A 147 -5.38 -31.19 3.91
C LYS A 147 -6.29 -30.34 3.02
N LYS A 148 -6.09 -29.02 3.03
CA LYS A 148 -6.76 -28.11 2.10
C LYS A 148 -5.86 -27.95 0.88
N ILE A 149 -6.40 -28.25 -0.30
CA ILE A 149 -5.74 -27.99 -1.57
C ILE A 149 -5.80 -26.47 -1.82
N PHE A 150 -4.76 -25.93 -2.47
CA PHE A 150 -4.76 -24.53 -2.88
C PHE A 150 -5.84 -24.28 -3.95
N THR A 151 -6.20 -23.03 -4.14
CA THR A 151 -7.25 -22.59 -5.07
C THR A 151 -6.64 -21.53 -5.99
N PRO A 152 -6.08 -21.91 -7.15
CA PRO A 152 -5.30 -20.99 -7.98
C PRO A 152 -6.13 -19.90 -8.66
N TYR A 153 -7.47 -20.03 -8.63
CA TYR A 153 -8.40 -18.99 -9.03
C TYR A 153 -8.66 -17.95 -7.92
N THR A 154 -8.26 -18.21 -6.66
CA THR A 154 -8.29 -17.20 -5.59
C THR A 154 -6.92 -16.77 -5.10
N GLN A 155 -5.96 -17.69 -5.11
CA GLN A 155 -4.64 -17.55 -4.53
C GLN A 155 -3.56 -17.30 -5.58
N ARG A 156 -2.53 -16.55 -5.20
CA ARG A 156 -1.29 -16.37 -5.95
C ARG A 156 -0.13 -17.12 -5.29
N CYS A 157 0.95 -17.35 -6.04
CA CYS A 157 2.12 -18.06 -5.51
C CYS A 157 2.75 -17.30 -4.32
N VAL A 158 2.73 -15.97 -4.36
CA VAL A 158 3.30 -15.12 -3.30
C VAL A 158 2.58 -15.29 -1.96
N GLU A 159 1.27 -15.52 -1.96
CA GLU A 159 0.49 -15.73 -0.73
C GLU A 159 0.86 -17.05 -0.06
N MET A 160 1.13 -18.09 -0.86
CA MET A 160 1.63 -19.36 -0.35
C MET A 160 3.04 -19.17 0.21
N TYR A 161 3.93 -18.49 -0.51
CA TYR A 161 5.29 -18.19 -0.04
C TYR A 161 5.31 -17.50 1.33
N PHE A 162 4.51 -16.43 1.50
CA PHE A 162 4.40 -15.69 2.77
C PHE A 162 3.91 -16.54 3.96
N SER A 163 3.20 -17.63 3.68
CA SER A 163 2.61 -18.48 4.72
C SER A 163 3.61 -19.45 5.39
N SER A 164 4.80 -19.67 4.81
CA SER A 164 5.80 -20.60 5.37
C SER A 164 7.27 -20.26 5.17
N GLU A 165 7.64 -19.44 4.18
CA GLU A 165 9.05 -19.23 3.84
C GLU A 165 9.67 -17.99 4.52
N LEU A 166 8.85 -17.22 5.24
CA LEU A 166 9.30 -16.04 5.99
C LEU A 166 9.63 -16.39 7.46
N GLU A 167 10.33 -15.47 8.12
CA GLU A 167 10.80 -15.60 9.49
C GLU A 167 9.67 -15.80 10.52
N GLU A 168 8.48 -15.28 10.23
CA GLU A 168 7.24 -15.54 10.97
C GLU A 168 6.07 -15.72 9.98
N THR A 169 4.93 -16.20 10.47
CA THR A 169 3.75 -16.40 9.62
C THR A 169 3.04 -15.07 9.40
N PHE A 170 3.10 -14.57 8.17
CA PHE A 170 2.31 -13.41 7.73
C PHE A 170 1.06 -13.89 7.01
N THR A 171 -0.11 -13.66 7.60
CA THR A 171 -1.37 -14.07 6.99
C THR A 171 -1.79 -13.05 5.93
N LEU A 172 -1.54 -13.38 4.67
CA LEU A 172 -2.08 -12.64 3.55
C LEU A 172 -3.51 -13.12 3.24
N HIS A 173 -4.40 -12.18 2.94
CA HIS A 173 -5.67 -12.53 2.32
C HIS A 173 -5.40 -12.99 0.88
N HIS A 174 -6.12 -14.00 0.42
CA HIS A 174 -6.03 -14.43 -0.98
C HIS A 174 -6.46 -13.27 -1.89
N ALA A 175 -5.77 -13.03 -3.00
CA ALA A 175 -6.05 -11.93 -3.92
C ALA A 175 -7.54 -11.80 -4.29
N MET A 176 -8.17 -12.92 -4.62
CA MET A 176 -9.62 -12.99 -4.92
C MET A 176 -10.43 -13.65 -3.79
N GLY A 177 -9.97 -13.54 -2.54
CA GLY A 177 -10.75 -13.88 -1.35
C GLY A 177 -11.79 -12.80 -1.00
N SER A 178 -12.76 -13.13 -0.15
CA SER A 178 -13.95 -12.28 0.11
C SER A 178 -13.63 -10.83 0.52
N ASN A 179 -12.54 -10.60 1.26
CA ASN A 179 -12.14 -9.26 1.71
C ASN A 179 -11.24 -8.54 0.70
N SER A 180 -10.37 -9.28 -0.01
CA SER A 180 -9.38 -8.70 -0.91
C SER A 180 -9.94 -8.45 -2.31
N ALA A 181 -10.83 -9.30 -2.82
CA ALA A 181 -11.34 -9.20 -4.20
C ALA A 181 -11.96 -7.84 -4.54
N PRO A 182 -12.80 -7.21 -3.68
CA PRO A 182 -13.32 -5.88 -3.97
C PRO A 182 -12.24 -4.79 -3.98
N LEU A 183 -11.22 -4.94 -3.13
CA LEU A 183 -10.10 -4.01 -3.05
C LEU A 183 -9.16 -4.18 -4.25
N LEU A 184 -8.94 -5.41 -4.70
CA LEU A 184 -8.21 -5.74 -5.92
C LEU A 184 -8.86 -5.11 -7.14
N ALA A 185 -10.18 -5.29 -7.30
CA ALA A 185 -10.93 -4.68 -8.40
C ALA A 185 -10.79 -3.14 -8.38
N ARG A 186 -10.81 -2.53 -7.19
CA ARG A 186 -10.61 -1.09 -7.01
C ARG A 186 -9.17 -0.67 -7.36
N ALA A 187 -8.16 -1.37 -6.86
CA ALA A 187 -6.75 -1.09 -7.14
C ALA A 187 -6.45 -1.23 -8.64
N GLN A 188 -6.97 -2.28 -9.29
CA GLN A 188 -6.90 -2.49 -10.72
C GLN A 188 -7.59 -1.35 -11.50
N PHE A 189 -8.74 -0.87 -11.04
CA PHE A 189 -9.45 0.28 -11.63
C PHE A 189 -8.63 1.57 -11.52
N ILE A 190 -8.05 1.86 -10.36
CA ILE A 190 -7.16 3.01 -10.16
C ILE A 190 -5.96 2.91 -11.10
N LYS A 191 -5.28 1.76 -11.13
CA LYS A 191 -4.09 1.50 -11.95
C LYS A 191 -4.34 1.70 -13.45
N LYS A 192 -5.54 1.40 -13.96
CA LYS A 192 -5.88 1.58 -15.39
C LYS A 192 -5.77 3.02 -15.90
N ARG A 193 -5.84 4.01 -15.02
CA ARG A 193 -5.79 5.44 -15.38
C ARG A 193 -4.43 6.09 -15.08
N LEU A 194 -3.50 5.35 -14.49
CA LEU A 194 -2.15 5.85 -14.22
C LEU A 194 -1.31 5.87 -15.50
N ASP A 195 -0.30 6.73 -15.53
CA ASP A 195 0.72 6.74 -16.58
C ASP A 195 1.34 5.33 -16.70
N PRO A 196 1.39 4.73 -17.90
CA PRO A 196 2.00 3.41 -18.10
C PRO A 196 3.46 3.31 -17.67
N ASN A 197 4.19 4.43 -17.63
CA ASN A 197 5.59 4.48 -17.20
C ASN A 197 5.74 4.61 -15.68
N LEU A 198 4.66 4.91 -14.96
CA LEU A 198 4.69 5.04 -13.50
C LEU A 198 4.82 3.66 -12.86
N LYS A 199 5.85 3.49 -12.04
CA LYS A 199 6.14 2.21 -11.39
C LYS A 199 5.20 2.01 -10.20
N CYS A 200 4.43 0.94 -10.22
CA CYS A 200 3.58 0.53 -9.11
C CYS A 200 4.18 -0.70 -8.42
N ILE A 201 4.23 -0.71 -7.08
CA ILE A 201 4.69 -1.86 -6.27
C ILE A 201 3.65 -2.31 -5.23
N GLU A 202 3.48 -3.62 -5.09
CA GLU A 202 2.56 -4.21 -4.10
C GLU A 202 3.37 -4.39 -2.83
N VAL A 203 2.81 -4.02 -1.68
CA VAL A 203 3.54 -3.99 -0.43
C VAL A 203 2.78 -4.77 0.64
N ASN A 204 3.52 -5.44 1.51
CA ASN A 204 3.00 -5.91 2.80
C ASN A 204 3.47 -4.96 3.92
N PRO A 205 2.60 -4.06 4.42
CA PRO A 205 2.95 -3.14 5.49
C PRO A 205 3.39 -3.86 6.77
N GLY A 206 2.74 -4.97 7.14
CA GLY A 206 3.06 -5.73 8.35
C GLY A 206 4.49 -6.31 8.34
N LEU A 207 4.96 -6.78 7.19
CA LEU A 207 6.32 -7.27 7.03
C LEU A 207 7.35 -6.14 7.01
N THR A 208 6.96 -4.98 6.49
CA THR A 208 7.77 -3.75 6.55
C THR A 208 7.95 -3.29 7.99
N LEU A 209 6.86 -3.19 8.74
CA LEU A 209 6.86 -2.94 10.18
C LEU A 209 7.77 -3.94 10.90
N TRP A 210 7.63 -5.22 10.59
CA TRP A 210 8.41 -6.28 11.22
C TRP A 210 9.92 -6.09 11.02
N ARG A 211 10.39 -6.03 9.77
CA ARG A 211 11.82 -6.01 9.47
C ARG A 211 12.48 -4.69 9.86
N VAL A 212 11.82 -3.56 9.62
CA VAL A 212 12.30 -2.25 10.07
C VAL A 212 12.26 -2.15 11.60
N GLY A 213 11.24 -2.70 12.24
CA GLY A 213 11.14 -2.76 13.70
C GLY A 213 12.24 -3.60 14.33
N GLN A 214 12.54 -4.77 13.76
CA GLN A 214 13.67 -5.62 14.19
C GLN A 214 15.01 -4.89 14.03
N MET A 215 15.23 -4.20 12.90
CA MET A 215 16.42 -3.35 12.70
C MET A 215 16.56 -2.27 13.79
N MET A 216 15.45 -1.75 14.31
CA MET A 216 15.43 -0.78 15.39
C MET A 216 15.53 -1.40 16.80
N ASN A 217 15.69 -2.73 16.91
CA ASN A 217 15.69 -3.52 18.14
C ASN A 217 14.36 -3.48 18.93
N MET A 218 13.22 -3.38 18.23
CA MET A 218 11.91 -3.47 18.86
C MET A 218 11.57 -4.90 19.28
N MET A 219 10.80 -5.04 20.36
CA MET A 219 10.34 -6.35 20.82
C MET A 219 9.32 -6.92 19.84
N LYS A 220 9.38 -8.23 19.59
CA LYS A 220 8.44 -8.93 18.69
C LYS A 220 6.96 -8.70 19.03
N SER A 221 6.64 -8.58 20.31
CA SER A 221 5.27 -8.30 20.79
C SER A 221 4.71 -6.97 20.27
N GLN A 222 5.58 -5.99 20.00
CA GLN A 222 5.24 -4.66 19.51
C GLN A 222 5.01 -4.64 17.98
N LEU A 223 5.37 -5.71 17.27
CA LEU A 223 5.40 -5.74 15.79
C LEU A 223 4.28 -6.58 15.16
N ARG A 224 3.50 -7.33 15.95
CA ARG A 224 2.49 -8.26 15.42
C ARG A 224 1.10 -7.66 15.21
N ASN A 225 0.75 -6.67 16.04
CA ASN A 225 -0.65 -6.30 16.25
C ASN A 225 -0.94 -4.83 15.89
N HIS A 226 -0.22 -4.23 14.93
CA HIS A 226 -0.44 -2.83 14.54
C HIS A 226 -1.81 -2.55 13.93
N ARG A 227 -2.57 -3.57 13.50
CA ARG A 227 -3.97 -3.44 13.05
C ARG A 227 -5.00 -3.71 14.15
N ALA A 228 -4.58 -4.18 15.32
CA ALA A 228 -5.51 -4.57 16.37
C ALA A 228 -6.25 -3.34 16.92
N ALA A 229 -7.54 -3.54 17.23
CA ALA A 229 -8.37 -2.50 17.85
C ALA A 229 -7.88 -2.11 19.25
N PHE A 230 -7.22 -3.03 19.96
CA PHE A 230 -6.64 -2.81 21.27
C PHE A 230 -5.12 -3.00 21.21
N GLY A 231 -4.35 -2.02 21.68
CA GLY A 231 -2.88 -2.05 21.71
C GLY A 231 -2.18 -1.86 20.36
N GLY A 232 -2.94 -1.80 19.26
CA GLY A 232 -2.38 -1.49 17.94
C GLY A 232 -1.90 -0.04 17.85
N ASP A 233 -2.56 0.89 18.53
CA ASP A 233 -2.13 2.28 18.72
C ASP A 233 -0.77 2.38 19.41
N GLU A 234 -0.57 1.63 20.50
CA GLU A 234 0.71 1.60 21.22
C GLU A 234 1.82 1.00 20.34
N SER A 235 1.52 -0.04 19.56
CA SER A 235 2.46 -0.64 18.61
C SER A 235 2.90 0.38 17.54
N ARG A 236 1.94 1.12 16.97
CA ARG A 236 2.21 2.20 15.99
C ARG A 236 3.02 3.33 16.62
N LYS A 237 2.65 3.75 17.83
CA LYS A 237 3.34 4.81 18.59
C LYS A 237 4.79 4.46 18.83
N GLN A 238 5.06 3.26 19.35
CA GLN A 238 6.43 2.81 19.63
C GLN A 238 7.27 2.74 18.36
N PHE A 239 6.70 2.27 17.25
CA PHE A 239 7.41 2.24 15.97
C PHE A 239 7.78 3.65 15.48
N LEU A 240 6.81 4.56 15.46
CA LEU A 240 7.01 5.94 14.98
C LEU A 240 8.00 6.73 15.85
N HIS A 241 7.95 6.55 17.17
CA HIS A 241 8.92 7.15 18.08
C HIS A 241 10.34 6.62 17.81
N ASN A 242 10.52 5.30 17.72
CA ASN A 242 11.85 4.72 17.42
C ASN A 242 12.39 5.19 16.07
N LEU A 243 11.53 5.32 15.06
CA LEU A 243 11.92 5.77 13.73
C LEU A 243 12.43 7.22 13.76
N ASN A 244 11.76 8.09 14.51
CA ASN A 244 12.13 9.50 14.65
C ASN A 244 13.37 9.68 15.55
N GLU A 245 13.46 8.97 16.68
CA GLU A 245 14.61 9.01 17.60
C GLU A 245 15.91 8.57 16.91
N LYS A 246 15.83 7.57 16.03
CA LYS A 246 16.96 7.09 15.24
C LYS A 246 17.22 7.95 13.99
N ASN A 247 16.47 9.04 13.79
CA ASN A 247 16.57 9.95 12.65
C ASN A 247 16.43 9.24 11.28
N LEU A 248 15.69 8.14 11.23
CA LEU A 248 15.49 7.35 10.01
C LEU A 248 14.48 8.01 9.07
N THR A 249 13.42 8.59 9.63
CA THR A 249 12.42 9.36 8.88
C THR A 249 11.88 10.46 9.78
N PHE A 250 11.94 11.69 9.30
CA PHE A 250 11.39 12.83 10.01
C PHE A 250 9.87 12.88 9.85
N ILE A 251 9.17 12.92 10.97
CA ILE A 251 7.70 12.90 11.04
C ILE A 251 7.27 13.98 12.02
N TYR A 252 6.41 14.89 11.56
CA TYR A 252 5.83 15.93 12.42
C TYR A 252 4.92 15.30 13.49
N HIS A 253 4.86 15.93 14.67
CA HIS A 253 4.08 15.41 15.80
C HIS A 253 2.59 15.22 15.46
N GLN A 254 2.03 16.11 14.63
CA GLN A 254 0.65 16.03 14.19
C GLN A 254 0.39 14.79 13.31
N ASP A 255 1.24 14.53 12.32
CA ASP A 255 1.14 13.35 11.45
C ASP A 255 1.38 12.06 12.22
N MET A 256 2.29 12.10 13.20
CA MET A 256 2.53 10.96 14.10
C MET A 256 1.27 10.60 14.89
N LYS A 257 0.60 11.59 15.51
CA LYS A 257 -0.66 11.36 16.24
C LYS A 257 -1.74 10.77 15.34
N GLN A 258 -1.86 11.31 14.14
CA GLN A 258 -2.75 10.84 13.08
C GLN A 258 -2.53 9.36 12.74
N MET A 259 -1.30 8.95 12.45
CA MET A 259 -0.94 7.55 12.21
C MET A 259 -1.13 6.63 13.42
N ILE A 260 -0.94 7.14 14.65
CA ILE A 260 -1.20 6.37 15.87
C ILE A 260 -2.70 6.07 16.00
N GLU A 261 -3.58 7.03 15.72
CA GLU A 261 -5.03 6.88 15.82
C GLU A 261 -5.64 6.11 14.63
N ASN A 262 -5.03 6.20 13.46
CA ASN A 262 -5.55 5.66 12.21
C ASN A 262 -4.61 4.60 11.60
N SER A 263 -5.02 3.33 11.68
CA SER A 263 -4.24 2.22 11.13
C SER A 263 -3.99 2.37 9.63
N HIS A 264 -4.96 2.84 8.84
CA HIS A 264 -4.80 2.99 7.39
C HIS A 264 -3.78 4.08 7.03
N ALA A 265 -3.72 5.16 7.81
CA ALA A 265 -2.71 6.20 7.64
C ALA A 265 -1.30 5.65 7.90
N PHE A 266 -1.14 4.86 8.96
CA PHE A 266 0.11 4.18 9.26
C PHE A 266 0.51 3.16 8.18
N GLU A 267 -0.43 2.41 7.61
CA GLU A 267 -0.13 1.47 6.53
C GLU A 267 0.22 2.15 5.22
N ALA A 268 -0.44 3.27 4.89
CA ALA A 268 -0.06 4.10 3.76
C ALA A 268 1.38 4.61 3.92
N PHE A 269 1.75 5.04 5.13
CA PHE A 269 3.13 5.43 5.43
C PHE A 269 4.13 4.27 5.23
N LEU A 270 3.83 3.08 5.72
CA LEU A 270 4.69 1.90 5.52
C LEU A 270 4.80 1.49 4.04
N CYS A 271 3.73 1.67 3.25
CA CYS A 271 3.78 1.49 1.79
C CYS A 271 4.76 2.45 1.14
N ALA A 272 4.65 3.74 1.46
CA ALA A 272 5.57 4.76 0.95
C ALA A 272 7.03 4.46 1.36
N LEU A 273 7.23 4.05 2.62
CA LEU A 273 8.55 3.68 3.13
C LEU A 273 9.13 2.49 2.38
N THR A 274 8.31 1.51 2.03
CA THR A 274 8.74 0.36 1.21
C THR A 274 9.12 0.79 -0.20
N GLY A 275 8.43 1.78 -0.78
CA GLY A 275 8.82 2.42 -2.03
C GLY A 275 10.22 3.02 -1.98
N PHE A 276 10.53 3.75 -0.89
CA PHE A 276 11.88 4.25 -0.65
C PHE A 276 12.91 3.12 -0.53
N LEU A 277 12.60 2.07 0.24
CA LEU A 277 13.49 0.92 0.40
C LEU A 277 13.73 0.20 -0.93
N LYS A 278 12.70 0.08 -1.78
CA LYS A 278 12.85 -0.49 -3.12
C LYS A 278 13.82 0.33 -3.97
N TYR A 279 13.68 1.65 -3.95
CA TYR A 279 14.56 2.58 -4.66
C TYR A 279 16.02 2.45 -4.21
N LYS A 280 16.25 2.15 -2.93
CA LYS A 280 17.58 1.91 -2.36
C LYS A 280 18.12 0.49 -2.56
N ASP A 281 17.41 -0.37 -3.29
CA ASP A 281 17.71 -1.81 -3.39
C ASP A 281 17.77 -2.49 -2.01
N LEU A 282 16.86 -2.14 -1.11
CA LEU A 282 16.75 -2.68 0.24
C LEU A 282 15.53 -3.59 0.42
N THR A 283 14.94 -4.08 -0.67
CA THR A 283 13.86 -5.08 -0.64
C THR A 283 14.33 -6.46 -1.06
N GLU A 284 13.61 -7.50 -0.64
CA GLU A 284 13.90 -8.87 -1.05
C GLU A 284 13.64 -9.07 -2.54
N SER A 285 14.58 -9.76 -3.17
CA SER A 285 14.38 -10.25 -4.52
C SER A 285 13.50 -11.49 -4.52
N ARG A 286 12.81 -11.70 -5.64
CA ARG A 286 12.08 -12.93 -5.91
C ARG A 286 13.01 -14.15 -5.75
N PRO A 287 12.56 -15.24 -5.09
CA PRO A 287 13.40 -16.42 -4.89
C PRO A 287 13.68 -17.14 -6.21
N LYS A 288 14.82 -17.86 -6.29
CA LYS A 288 15.37 -18.43 -7.54
C LYS A 288 14.40 -19.32 -8.32
N ASN A 289 13.50 -20.02 -7.63
CA ASN A 289 12.56 -20.98 -8.23
C ASN A 289 11.11 -20.47 -8.25
N PHE A 290 10.88 -19.17 -8.07
CA PHE A 290 9.54 -18.61 -8.10
C PHE A 290 9.08 -18.35 -9.54
N PRO A 291 7.79 -18.58 -9.88
CA PRO A 291 7.31 -18.45 -11.25
C PRO A 291 7.54 -17.06 -11.83
N LYS A 292 8.02 -16.97 -13.08
CA LYS A 292 8.46 -15.69 -13.67
C LYS A 292 7.32 -14.69 -13.87
N GLN A 293 6.15 -15.20 -14.23
CA GLN A 293 4.95 -14.42 -14.55
C GLN A 293 4.07 -14.12 -13.33
N GLU A 294 4.43 -14.61 -12.15
CA GLU A 294 3.69 -14.33 -10.91
C GLU A 294 4.10 -12.98 -10.32
N ASP A 295 3.15 -12.35 -9.64
CA ASP A 295 3.39 -11.12 -8.89
C ASP A 295 4.38 -11.34 -7.76
N TRP A 296 5.10 -10.27 -7.43
CA TRP A 296 5.94 -10.21 -6.24
C TRP A 296 5.49 -9.05 -5.36
N ILE A 297 5.42 -9.30 -4.06
CA ILE A 297 5.16 -8.28 -3.05
C ILE A 297 6.53 -7.77 -2.58
N GLU A 298 6.70 -6.46 -2.57
CA GLU A 298 7.90 -5.80 -2.06
C GLU A 298 7.86 -5.68 -0.54
N PHE A 299 8.97 -6.03 0.09
CA PHE A 299 9.20 -5.92 1.53
C PHE A 299 10.70 -5.83 1.83
N PRO A 300 11.12 -5.26 2.97
CA PRO A 300 12.53 -5.00 3.27
C PRO A 300 13.37 -6.28 3.31
N LYS A 301 14.69 -6.20 3.07
CA LYS A 301 15.63 -7.31 3.33
C LYS A 301 15.67 -7.68 4.81
N GLU A 302 15.89 -8.96 5.12
CA GLU A 302 15.89 -9.45 6.52
C GLU A 302 16.97 -8.78 7.39
N ASN A 303 18.16 -8.56 6.81
CA ASN A 303 19.34 -8.02 7.51
C ASN A 303 19.58 -6.53 7.25
N ILE A 304 18.51 -5.76 7.02
CA ILE A 304 18.60 -4.30 6.85
C ILE A 304 19.17 -3.64 8.11
N LYS A 305 20.00 -2.63 7.93
CA LYS A 305 20.69 -1.89 8.99
C LYS A 305 20.33 -0.41 8.95
N VAL A 306 20.40 0.25 10.11
CA VAL A 306 20.15 1.70 10.24
C VAL A 306 20.99 2.52 9.26
N LYS A 307 22.27 2.15 9.05
CA LYS A 307 23.18 2.81 8.11
C LYS A 307 22.73 2.71 6.64
N ASP A 308 21.86 1.77 6.30
CA ASP A 308 21.40 1.59 4.93
C ASP A 308 20.37 2.68 4.53
N PHE A 309 19.84 3.43 5.51
CA PHE A 309 18.98 4.59 5.31
C PHE A 309 19.76 5.87 4.97
N GLU A 310 21.10 5.84 5.07
CA GLU A 310 22.00 6.96 4.76
C GLU A 310 22.34 7.04 3.26
#